data_AF-A0A355USS0-F1
#
_entry.id   AF-A0A355USS0-F1
#
_cell.length_a   1.000
_cell.length_b   1.000
_cell.length_c   1.000
_cell.angle_alpha   90.00
_cell.angle_beta   90.00
_cell.angle_gamma   90.00
#
_symmetry.space_group_name_H-M   'P 1'
#
loop_
_entity.id
_entity.type
_entity.pdbx_description
1 polymer ?
#
loop_
_entity_poly.entity_id
_entity_poly.type
_entity_poly.pdbx_seq_one_letter_code
_entity_poly.pdbx_strand_id
1 'polypeptide(L)' 'MRNSRYNRQLVIPEIGEDGQEKLSRGRVLVVGAGGLGSPALAYLAAAGVG' A
#
# COMPACT_ATOMS: atom_id res chain seq x y z
N MET A 1 9.11 -11.98 4.34
CA MET A 1 8.96 -10.65 3.71
C MET A 1 10.32 -9.97 3.54
N ARG A 2 11.16 -10.43 2.62
CA ARG A 2 12.38 -9.70 2.22
C ARG A 2 12.25 -9.37 0.74
N ASN A 3 11.40 -8.39 0.44
CA ASN A 3 11.18 -7.91 -0.91
C ASN A 3 11.63 -6.45 -0.94
N SER A 4 12.64 -6.12 -1.77
CA SER A 4 13.23 -4.76 -1.85
C SER A 4 12.20 -3.69 -2.25
N ARG A 5 11.05 -4.11 -2.77
CA ARG A 5 9.93 -3.27 -3.22
C ARG A 5 9.53 -2.19 -2.21
N TYR A 6 9.47 -2.51 -0.92
CA TYR A 6 8.96 -1.60 0.11
C TYR A 6 10.06 -0.93 0.93
N ASN A 7 11.34 -1.17 0.62
CA ASN A 7 12.45 -0.71 1.47
C ASN A 7 12.45 0.82 1.67
N ARG A 8 12.04 1.59 0.65
CA ARG A 8 11.96 3.06 0.75
C ARG A 8 10.85 3.54 1.68
N GLN A 9 9.72 2.83 1.74
CA GLN A 9 8.62 3.19 2.64
C GLN A 9 8.84 2.67 4.07
N LEU A 10 9.60 1.58 4.25
CA LEU A 10 10.01 1.09 5.58
C LEU A 10 10.89 2.09 6.35
N VAL A 11 11.66 2.94 5.64
CA VAL A 11 12.50 3.97 6.27
C VAL A 11 11.67 5.12 6.87
N ILE A 12 10.41 5.27 6.48
CA ILE A 12 9.50 6.30 7.01
C ILE A 12 9.08 5.87 8.42
N PRO A 13 9.41 6.63 9.50
CA PRO A 13 9.15 6.23 10.88
C PRO A 13 7.67 5.91 11.18
N GLU A 14 6.74 6.61 10.52
CA GLU A 14 5.30 6.44 10.69
C GLU A 14 4.76 5.17 10.02
N ILE A 15 5.52 4.58 9.09
CA ILE A 15 5.19 3.31 8.44
C ILE A 15 5.98 2.20 9.12
N GLY A 16 7.30 2.18 8.97
CA GLY A 16 8.16 1.11 9.49
C GLY A 16 7.72 -0.29 9.02
N GLU A 17 8.24 -1.32 9.68
CA GLU A 17 7.84 -2.70 9.40
C GLU A 17 6.37 -2.96 9.80
N ASP A 18 5.95 -2.46 10.96
CA ASP A 18 4.59 -2.65 11.49
C ASP A 18 3.51 -2.06 10.58
N GLY A 19 3.74 -0.85 10.05
CA GLY A 19 2.83 -0.21 9.12
C GLY A 19 2.76 -0.95 7.78
N GLN A 20 3.89 -1.46 7.30
CA GLN A 20 3.90 -2.26 6.08
C GLN A 20 3.17 -3.60 6.26
N GLU A 21 3.32 -4.25 7.41
CA GLU A 21 2.56 -5.47 7.74
C GLU A 21 1.06 -5.17 7.77
N LYS A 22 0.65 -4.06 8.39
CA LYS A 22 -0.76 -3.62 8.41
C LYS A 22 -1.30 -3.39 7.00
N LEU A 23 -0.54 -2.74 6.11
CA LEU A 23 -0.93 -2.57 4.71
C LEU A 23 -1.13 -3.92 4.02
N SER A 24 -0.17 -4.83 4.15
CA SER A 24 -0.25 -6.18 3.54
C SER A 24 -1.42 -7.01 4.07
N ARG A 25 -1.91 -6.73 5.28
CA ARG A 25 -3.09 -7.40 5.82
C ARG A 25 -4.39 -6.64 5.54
N GLY A 26 -4.30 -5.40 5.06
CA GLY A 26 -5.42 -4.54 4.76
C GLY A 26 -6.26 -5.08 3.61
N ARG A 27 -7.56 -4.78 3.65
CA ARG A 27 -8.50 -5.05 2.54
C ARG A 27 -9.28 -3.77 2.29
N VAL A 28 -9.26 -3.29 1.06
CA VAL A 28 -9.91 -2.03 0.66
C VAL A 28 -10.83 -2.31 -0.51
N LEU A 29 -12.08 -1.84 -0.40
CA LEU A 29 -13.04 -1.81 -1.50
C LEU A 29 -13.02 -0.41 -2.12
N VAL A 30 -12.76 -0.34 -3.42
CA VAL A 30 -12.89 0.91 -4.19
C VAL A 30 -14.11 0.77 -5.11
N VAL A 31 -15.09 1.67 -4.96
CA VAL A 31 -16.30 1.68 -5.78
C VAL A 31 -16.09 2.61 -6.97
N GLY A 32 -15.98 2.03 -8.16
CA GLY A 32 -15.74 2.74 -9.41
C GLY A 32 -14.26 2.80 -9.79
N ALA A 33 -13.95 2.47 -11.04
CA ALA A 33 -12.61 2.48 -11.63
C ALA A 33 -12.48 3.55 -12.74
N GLY A 34 -13.06 4.73 -12.50
CA GLY A 34 -12.98 5.89 -13.38
C GLY A 34 -11.81 6.83 -13.00
N GLY A 35 -11.90 8.11 -13.37
CA GLY A 35 -10.82 9.08 -13.15
C GLY A 35 -10.34 9.25 -11.71
N LEU A 36 -11.19 8.95 -10.72
CA LEU A 36 -10.83 8.98 -9.30
C LEU A 36 -10.33 7.63 -8.77
N GLY A 37 -11.00 6.54 -9.18
CA GLY A 37 -10.67 5.19 -8.70
C GLY A 37 -9.34 4.69 -9.24
N SER A 38 -9.03 4.96 -10.51
CA SER A 38 -7.80 4.52 -11.16
C SER A 38 -6.52 5.00 -10.45
N PRO A 39 -6.34 6.30 -10.13
CA PRO A 39 -5.15 6.73 -9.39
C PRO A 39 -5.14 6.21 -7.95
N ALA A 40 -6.28 6.16 -7.26
CA ALA A 40 -6.37 5.61 -5.90
C ALA A 40 -5.92 4.13 -5.85
N LEU A 41 -6.42 3.31 -6.78
CA LEU A 41 -6.04 1.89 -6.90
C LEU A 41 -4.54 1.73 -7.16
N ALA A 42 -3.96 2.56 -8.04
CA ALA A 42 -2.52 2.51 -8.33
C ALA A 42 -1.67 2.74 -7.07
N TYR A 43 -2.00 3.75 -6.26
CA TYR A 43 -1.27 4.04 -5.03
C TYR A 43 -1.49 2.99 -3.93
N LEU A 44 -2.72 2.48 -3.77
CA LEU A 44 -3.02 1.40 -2.80
C LEU A 44 -2.23 0.12 -3.13
N ALA A 45 -2.19 -0.26 -4.41
CA ALA A 45 -1.42 -1.42 -4.86
C ALA A 45 0.09 -1.20 -4.69
N ALA A 46 0.60 0.00 -5.05
CA ALA A 46 2.02 0.33 -4.90
C ALA A 46 2.47 0.34 -3.43
N ALA A 47 1.62 0.83 -2.52
CA ALA A 47 1.85 0.81 -1.08
C ALA A 47 1.85 -0.63 -0.51
N GLY A 48 1.27 -1.59 -1.23
CA GLY A 48 1.22 -3.00 -0.82
C GLY A 48 0.00 -3.34 0.03
N VAL A 49 -1.15 -2.72 -0.25
CA VAL A 49 -2.42 -3.15 0.35
C VAL A 49 -2.82 -4.52 -0.21
N GLY A 50 -3.04 -5.50 0.67
CA GLY A 50 -3.54 -6.84 0.28
C GLY A 50 -2.65 -8.02 0.67
#